data_AF-A0A846D8V9-F1
#
_entry.id   AF-A0A846D8V9-F1
#
_cell.length_a   1.000
_cell.length_b   1.000
_cell.length_c   1.000
_cell.angle_alpha   90.00
_cell.angle_beta   90.00
_cell.angle_gamma   90.00
#
_symmetry.space_group_name_H-M   'P 1'
#
loop_
_entity.id
_entity.type
_entity.pdbx_description
1 polymer ?
#
loop_
_entity_poly.entity_id
_entity_poly.type
_entity_poly.pdbx_seq_one_letter_code
_entity_poly.pdbx_strand_id
1 'polypeptide(L)'
;MKIYFERTGGFMGMTMATEVDTESLSPEEADQLQAMINTNSFFELPAQLMSSTPGADQFSYKLTVEVAGRKKTVEIGDTAVPEMLQPLLRRLTTMAR
;
A
#
# COMPACT_ATOMS: atom_id res chain seq x y z
N MET A 1 13.60 -5.78 -2.06
CA MET A 1 12.33 -5.19 -2.55
C MET A 1 12.06 -3.98 -1.69
N LYS A 2 11.72 -2.83 -2.31
CA LYS A 2 11.41 -1.60 -1.57
C LYS A 2 9.95 -1.24 -1.72
N ILE A 3 9.32 -0.84 -0.62
CA ILE A 3 7.92 -0.44 -0.58
C ILE A 3 7.85 0.94 0.06
N TYR A 4 7.34 1.91 -0.67
CA TYR A 4 7.00 3.23 -0.16
C TYR A 4 5.50 3.28 0.03
N PHE A 5 5.08 3.51 1.27
CA PHE A 5 3.68 3.57 1.65
C PHE A 5 3.36 4.93 2.25
N GLU A 6 2.27 5.53 1.79
CA GLU A 6 1.72 6.74 2.37
C GLU A 6 0.20 6.56 2.54
N ARG A 7 -0.32 7.04 3.66
CA ARG A 7 -1.74 7.14 3.95
C ARG A 7 -2.05 8.57 4.39
N THR A 8 -2.99 9.20 3.72
CA THR A 8 -3.45 10.57 3.99
C THR A 8 -4.96 10.58 4.24
N GLY A 9 -5.47 11.68 4.79
CA GLY A 9 -6.90 11.85 5.03
C GLY A 9 -7.34 11.40 6.42
N GLY A 10 -8.59 10.95 6.54
CA GLY A 10 -9.21 10.71 7.85
C GLY A 10 -9.51 12.01 8.61
N PHE A 11 -9.92 11.84 9.87
CA PHE A 11 -10.21 12.97 10.75
C PHE A 11 -8.94 13.80 11.00
N MET A 12 -8.98 15.10 10.68
CA MET A 12 -7.87 16.07 10.69
C MET A 12 -6.82 15.95 9.57
N GLY A 13 -7.00 15.07 8.57
CA GLY A 13 -6.11 15.03 7.40
C GLY A 13 -4.67 14.59 7.69
N MET A 14 -4.48 13.70 8.67
CA MET A 14 -3.15 13.25 9.06
C MET A 14 -2.46 12.48 7.94
N THR A 15 -1.14 12.65 7.83
CA THR A 15 -0.29 11.88 6.91
C THR A 15 0.56 10.89 7.70
N MET A 16 0.53 9.62 7.28
CA MET A 16 1.42 8.56 7.75
C MET A 16 2.19 8.03 6.56
N ALA A 17 3.50 7.88 6.69
CA ALA A 17 4.34 7.31 5.64
C ALA A 17 5.38 6.38 6.24
N THR A 18 5.73 5.33 5.49
CA THR A 18 6.84 4.44 5.83
C THR A 18 7.52 3.94 4.57
N GLU A 19 8.83 3.72 4.67
CA GLU A 19 9.64 3.06 3.66
C GLU A 19 10.08 1.71 4.24
N VAL A 20 9.75 0.64 3.53
CA VAL A 20 10.08 -0.72 3.93
C VAL A 20 11.05 -1.29 2.91
N ASP A 21 12.26 -1.57 3.35
CA ASP A 21 13.22 -2.36 2.59
C ASP A 21 13.21 -3.80 3.12
N THR A 22 12.82 -4.76 2.27
CA THR A 22 12.80 -6.17 2.68
C THR A 22 14.18 -6.71 3.04
N GLU A 23 15.26 -6.09 2.57
CA GLU A 23 16.63 -6.48 2.96
C GLU A 23 16.94 -6.13 4.43
N SER A 24 16.16 -5.25 5.05
CA SER A 24 16.27 -4.86 6.45
C SER A 24 15.36 -5.65 7.40
N LEU A 25 14.51 -6.52 6.86
CA LEU A 25 13.54 -7.31 7.62
C LEU A 25 14.04 -8.72 7.91
N SER A 26 13.37 -9.40 8.84
CA SER A 26 13.54 -10.85 9.00
C SER A 26 13.09 -11.59 7.72
N PRO A 27 13.68 -12.76 7.40
CA PRO A 27 13.31 -13.52 6.20
C PRO A 27 11.81 -13.83 6.13
N GLU A 28 11.20 -14.16 7.27
CA GLU A 28 9.77 -14.46 7.36
C GLU A 28 8.90 -13.25 6.98
N GLU A 29 9.24 -12.04 7.46
CA GLU A 29 8.50 -10.82 7.15
C GLU A 29 8.70 -10.39 5.69
N ALA A 30 9.92 -10.53 5.17
CA ALA A 30 10.22 -10.27 3.77
C ALA A 30 9.40 -11.18 2.85
N ASP A 31 9.35 -12.48 3.13
CA ASP A 31 8.59 -13.47 2.37
C ASP A 31 7.09 -13.20 2.44
N GLN A 32 6.55 -12.84 3.61
CA GLN A 32 5.14 -12.47 3.76
C GLN A 32 4.77 -11.26 2.90
N LEU A 33 5.58 -10.19 2.92
CA LEU A 33 5.33 -9.01 2.10
C LEU A 33 5.43 -9.35 0.61
N GLN A 34 6.42 -10.13 0.20
CA GLN A 34 6.56 -10.54 -1.19
C GLN A 34 5.38 -11.40 -1.66
N ALA A 35 4.92 -12.33 -0.83
CA ALA A 35 3.75 -13.14 -1.12
C ALA A 35 2.47 -12.29 -1.27
N MET A 36 2.28 -11.27 -0.41
CA MET A 36 1.15 -10.34 -0.52
C MET A 36 1.20 -9.52 -1.82
N ILE A 37 2.36 -9.00 -2.21
CA ILE A 37 2.54 -8.27 -3.47
C ILE A 37 2.24 -9.16 -4.68
N ASN A 38 2.76 -10.39 -4.68
CA ASN A 38 2.58 -11.33 -5.78
C ASN A 38 1.13 -11.82 -5.90
N THR A 39 0.49 -12.18 -4.78
CA THR A 39 -0.90 -12.68 -4.76
C THR A 39 -1.88 -11.62 -5.26
N ASN A 40 -1.58 -10.34 -5.00
CA ASN A 40 -2.39 -9.22 -5.46
C ASN A 40 -2.19 -8.85 -6.93
N SER A 41 -1.27 -9.53 -7.64
CA SER A 41 -0.85 -9.15 -9.00
C SER A 41 -0.59 -7.65 -9.10
N PHE A 42 0.10 -7.09 -8.10
CA PHE A 42 0.16 -5.63 -7.87
C PHE A 42 0.62 -4.84 -9.10
N PHE A 43 1.54 -5.39 -9.88
CA PHE A 43 2.06 -4.76 -11.09
C PHE A 43 1.04 -4.66 -12.23
N GLU A 44 -0.03 -5.46 -12.20
CA GLU A 44 -1.12 -5.47 -13.17
C GLU A 44 -2.28 -4.55 -12.77
N LEU A 45 -2.30 -4.06 -11.53
CA LEU A 45 -3.32 -3.14 -11.05
C LEU A 45 -3.31 -1.82 -11.86
N PRO A 46 -4.47 -1.17 -12.03
CA PRO A 46 -4.51 0.18 -12.56
C PRO A 46 -3.74 1.14 -11.65
N ALA A 47 -3.26 2.26 -12.20
CA ALA A 47 -2.50 3.24 -11.42
C ALA A 47 -3.36 3.93 -10.33
N GLN A 48 -4.68 3.94 -10.51
CA GLN A 48 -5.62 4.54 -9.57
C GLN A 48 -6.82 3.62 -9.38
N LEU A 49 -7.16 3.38 -8.12
CA LEU A 49 -8.34 2.65 -7.65
C LEU A 49 -9.15 3.62 -6.79
N MET A 50 -10.02 4.40 -7.43
CA MET A 50 -10.81 5.44 -6.77
C MET A 50 -12.30 5.15 -6.92
N SER A 51 -13.06 5.37 -5.85
CA SER A 51 -14.52 5.33 -5.92
C SER A 51 -15.06 6.57 -6.61
N SER A 52 -16.18 6.41 -7.31
CA SER A 52 -16.86 7.50 -8.01
C SER A 52 -17.49 8.52 -7.06
N THR A 53 -17.62 8.18 -5.77
CA THR A 53 -18.23 9.00 -4.74
C THR A 53 -17.17 9.48 -3.75
N PRO A 54 -16.73 10.75 -3.84
CA PRO A 54 -15.90 11.33 -2.80
C PRO A 54 -16.72 11.46 -1.51
N GLY A 55 -16.18 10.96 -0.40
CA GLY A 55 -16.72 11.16 0.93
C GLY A 55 -15.82 12.07 1.75
N ALA A 56 -16.42 12.87 2.62
CA ALA A 56 -15.69 13.62 3.62
C ALA A 56 -14.87 12.67 4.51
N ASP A 57 -13.67 13.09 4.90
CA ASP A 57 -12.77 12.36 5.80
C ASP A 57 -12.35 10.95 5.34
N GLN A 58 -12.45 10.62 4.04
CA GLN A 58 -11.93 9.35 3.53
C GLN A 58 -10.39 9.32 3.58
N PHE A 59 -9.85 8.13 3.83
CA PHE A 59 -8.42 7.89 3.64
C PHE A 59 -8.08 7.75 2.14
N SER A 60 -6.86 8.14 1.80
CA SER A 60 -6.22 7.82 0.54
C SER A 60 -4.90 7.13 0.82
N TYR A 61 -4.59 6.12 0.03
CA TYR A 61 -3.37 5.33 0.14
C TYR A 61 -2.56 5.50 -1.13
N LYS A 62 -1.25 5.69 -1.00
CA LYS A 62 -0.32 5.67 -2.11
C LYS A 62 0.74 4.62 -1.83
N LEU A 63 0.78 3.62 -2.69
CA LEU A 63 1.67 2.48 -2.55
C LEU A 63 2.59 2.43 -3.77
N THR A 64 3.89 2.50 -3.53
CA THR A 64 4.91 2.32 -4.57
C THR A 64 5.77 1.12 -4.24
N VAL A 65 5.85 0.18 -5.16
CA VAL A 65 6.61 -1.07 -4.98
C VAL A 65 7.69 -1.14 -6.04
N GLU A 66 8.92 -1.40 -5.60
CA GLU A 66 10.10 -1.59 -6.43
C GLU A 66 10.71 -2.97 -6.22
N VAL A 67 10.73 -3.77 -7.29
CA VAL A 67 11.23 -5.15 -7.31
C VAL A 67 12.05 -5.38 -8.56
N ALA A 68 13.31 -5.79 -8.42
CA ALA A 68 14.19 -6.16 -9.53
C ALA A 68 14.21 -5.12 -10.68
N GLY A 69 14.26 -3.83 -10.34
CA GLY A 69 14.26 -2.72 -11.30
C GLY A 69 12.89 -2.35 -11.90
N ARG A 70 11.81 -3.08 -11.57
CA ARG A 70 10.44 -2.70 -11.90
C ARG A 70 9.85 -1.86 -10.77
N LYS A 71 9.24 -0.74 -11.12
CA LYS A 71 8.55 0.16 -10.18
C LYS A 71 7.10 0.37 -10.60
N LYS A 72 6.18 0.23 -9.65
CA LYS A 72 4.76 0.52 -9.85
C LYS A 72 4.23 1.34 -8.69
N THR A 73 3.48 2.39 -9.01
CA THR A 73 2.72 3.17 -8.03
C THR A 73 1.23 2.97 -8.28
N VAL A 74 0.49 2.75 -7.21
CA VAL A 74 -0.97 2.64 -7.18
C VAL A 74 -1.50 3.57 -6.10
N GLU A 75 -2.45 4.42 -6.48
CA GLU A 75 -3.22 5.26 -5.56
C GLU A 75 -4.59 4.62 -5.32
N ILE A 76 -5.02 4.53 -4.08
CA ILE A 76 -6.19 3.77 -3.67
C ILE A 76 -7.02 4.63 -2.72
N GLY A 77 -8.28 4.89 -3.06
CA GLY A 77 -9.23 5.49 -2.14
C GLY A 77 -9.77 4.44 -1.16
N ASP A 78 -10.02 4.83 0.09
CA ASP A 78 -10.46 3.92 1.17
C ASP A 78 -11.66 3.04 0.79
N THR A 79 -12.64 3.63 0.11
CA THR A 79 -13.86 2.92 -0.32
C THR A 79 -13.68 2.05 -1.57
N ALA A 80 -12.53 2.15 -2.24
CA ALA A 80 -12.19 1.40 -3.45
C ALA A 80 -11.10 0.34 -3.23
N VAL A 81 -10.69 0.10 -1.97
CA VAL A 81 -9.70 -0.92 -1.63
C VAL A 81 -10.24 -2.32 -1.95
N PRO A 82 -9.64 -3.06 -2.90
CA PRO A 82 -10.00 -4.45 -3.14
C PRO A 82 -9.72 -5.31 -1.91
N GLU A 83 -10.56 -6.31 -1.63
CA GLU A 83 -10.43 -7.18 -0.45
C GLU A 83 -9.04 -7.84 -0.36
N MET A 84 -8.45 -8.19 -1.51
CA MET A 84 -7.12 -8.80 -1.58
C MET A 84 -6.00 -7.87 -1.11
N LEU A 85 -6.17 -6.55 -1.23
CA LEU A 85 -5.17 -5.54 -0.84
C LEU A 85 -5.30 -5.12 0.63
N GLN A 86 -6.44 -5.36 1.27
CA GLN A 86 -6.67 -4.96 2.66
C GLN A 86 -5.62 -5.53 3.64
N PRO A 87 -5.20 -6.81 3.57
CA PRO A 87 -4.18 -7.34 4.47
C PRO A 87 -2.83 -6.62 4.33
N LEU A 88 -2.44 -6.29 3.10
CA LEU A 88 -1.19 -5.56 2.81
C LEU A 88 -1.24 -4.15 3.37
N LEU A 89 -2.30 -3.38 3.08
CA LEU A 89 -2.45 -2.01 3.57
C LEU A 89 -2.50 -1.96 5.10
N ARG A 90 -3.15 -2.94 5.74
CA ARG A 90 -3.17 -3.07 7.19
C ARG A 90 -1.78 -3.31 7.75
N ARG A 91 -1.00 -4.24 7.17
CA ARG A 91 0.37 -4.52 7.61
C ARG A 91 1.27 -3.28 7.49
N LEU A 92 1.23 -2.59 6.34
CA LEU A 92 2.01 -1.37 6.11
C LEU A 92 1.59 -0.23 7.05
N THR A 93 0.30 -0.11 7.35
CA THR A 93 -0.20 0.86 8.34
C THR A 93 0.33 0.55 9.74
N THR A 94 0.43 -0.72 10.14
CA THR A 94 1.05 -1.10 11.41
C THR A 94 2.53 -0.78 11.45
N MET A 95 3.25 -0.96 10.34
CA MET A 95 4.69 -0.62 10.23
C MET A 95 4.96 0.90 10.16
N ALA A 96 3.95 1.72 9.85
CA ALA A 96 4.05 3.17 9.80
C ALA A 96 3.69 3.88 11.13
N ARG A 97 3.28 3.13 12.15
CA ARG A 97 3.00 3.63 13.50
C ARG A 97 4.20 3.46 14.40
#